data_AF-A0A139K481-F1
#
_entry.id   AF-A0A139K481-F1
#
_cell.length_a   1.000
_cell.length_b   1.000
_cell.length_c   1.000
_cell.angle_alpha   90.00
_cell.angle_beta   90.00
_cell.angle_gamma   90.00
#
_symmetry.space_group_name_H-M   'P 1'
#
loop_
_entity.id
_entity.type
_entity.pdbx_description
1 polymer ?
#
loop_
_entity_poly.entity_id
_entity_poly.type
_entity_poly.pdbx_seq_one_letter_code
_entity_poly.pdbx_strand_id
1 'polypeptide(L)'
;MMCPVCGKFEFTELQETDLLFRDEMQCSICGWKYDQRQHEDHDLKNGLNELSLNEYQAWYKQKIKENPDFDFQDENYQAAAHMCPVCHHYQFEDENSFDVCPFCGWCDDALMENEPDKWADNANDLCLNEFRERYQKFCLANPKYRFEKNGFRNS
;
A
#
# COMPACT_ATOMS: atom_id res chain seq x y z
N MET A 1 -5.97 -17.93 15.15
CA MET A 1 -5.38 -17.65 16.48
C MET A 1 -5.28 -16.15 16.68
N MET A 2 -5.77 -15.59 17.79
CA MET A 2 -5.65 -14.16 18.07
C MET A 2 -4.22 -13.75 18.39
N CYS A 3 -3.81 -12.55 17.99
CA CYS A 3 -2.49 -12.01 18.28
C CYS A 3 -2.24 -11.94 19.80
N PRO A 4 -1.16 -12.55 20.33
CA PRO A 4 -0.90 -12.60 21.76
C PRO A 4 -0.45 -11.25 22.35
N VAL A 5 -0.11 -10.27 21.51
CA VAL A 5 0.33 -8.94 21.95
C VAL A 5 -0.86 -8.00 22.11
N CYS A 6 -1.66 -7.81 21.06
CA CYS A 6 -2.74 -6.82 21.05
C CYS A 6 -4.14 -7.43 21.22
N GLY A 7 -4.32 -8.72 20.91
CA GLY A 7 -5.63 -9.38 20.93
C GLY A 7 -6.63 -8.88 19.89
N LYS A 8 -6.22 -8.03 18.95
CA LYS A 8 -7.11 -7.37 17.97
C LYS A 8 -6.99 -7.91 16.54
N PHE A 9 -5.94 -8.67 16.23
CA PHE A 9 -5.70 -9.26 14.91
C PHE A 9 -5.81 -10.78 14.97
N GLU A 10 -6.50 -11.38 14.01
CA GLU A 10 -6.62 -12.83 13.89
C GLU A 10 -5.65 -13.36 12.83
N PHE A 11 -4.73 -14.23 13.24
CA PHE A 11 -3.99 -15.07 12.31
C PHE A 11 -4.92 -16.20 11.87
N THR A 12 -5.40 -16.18 10.62
CA THR A 12 -6.24 -17.26 10.07
C THR A 12 -5.51 -18.61 10.11
N GLU A 13 -6.25 -19.71 10.23
CA GLU A 13 -5.66 -21.05 10.19
C GLU A 13 -4.91 -21.24 8.87
N LEU A 14 -3.59 -21.46 8.98
CA LEU A 14 -2.67 -21.59 7.86
C LEU A 14 -3.15 -22.72 6.93
N GLN A 15 -3.46 -22.39 5.68
CA GLN A 15 -3.57 -23.40 4.63
C GLN A 15 -2.17 -23.96 4.32
N GLU A 16 -2.07 -25.13 3.68
CA GLU A 16 -0.77 -25.73 3.33
C GLU A 16 0.14 -24.79 2.53
N THR A 17 -0.46 -23.87 1.76
CA THR A 17 0.25 -22.81 1.05
C THR A 17 0.81 -21.73 1.98
N ASP A 18 0.10 -21.41 3.06
CA ASP A 18 0.52 -20.42 4.07
C ASP A 18 1.67 -20.96 4.93
N LEU A 19 1.84 -22.29 4.99
CA LEU A 19 3.01 -22.92 5.62
C LEU A 19 4.32 -22.60 4.88
N LEU A 20 4.26 -22.25 3.59
CA LEU A 20 5.43 -21.81 2.82
C LEU A 20 5.82 -20.35 3.11
N PHE A 21 4.89 -19.54 3.61
CA PHE A 21 5.06 -18.11 3.93
C PHE A 21 4.96 -17.82 5.44
N ARG A 22 5.04 -18.87 6.28
CA ARG A 22 4.80 -18.82 7.73
C ARG A 22 5.70 -17.79 8.45
N ASP A 23 6.89 -17.53 7.92
CA ASP A 23 7.86 -16.57 8.48
C ASP A 23 7.48 -15.08 8.25
N GLU A 24 6.39 -14.82 7.50
CA GLU A 24 5.96 -13.47 7.11
C GLU A 24 4.67 -13.00 7.80
N MET A 25 4.04 -13.84 8.64
CA MET A 25 2.79 -13.46 9.28
C MET A 25 2.99 -12.43 10.39
N GLN A 26 2.74 -11.17 10.07
CA GLN A 26 2.83 -10.03 10.98
C GLN A 26 1.43 -9.49 11.31
N CYS A 27 1.19 -9.21 12.59
CA CYS A 27 0.00 -8.45 13.00
C CYS A 27 0.13 -7.00 12.51
N SER A 28 -0.80 -6.54 11.67
CA SER A 28 -0.80 -5.14 11.18
C SER A 28 -0.96 -4.10 12.28
N ILE A 29 -1.66 -4.45 13.36
CA ILE A 29 -1.99 -3.52 14.44
C ILE A 29 -0.80 -3.26 15.37
N CYS A 30 -0.07 -4.32 15.75
CA CYS A 30 1.01 -4.20 16.73
C CYS A 30 2.39 -4.53 16.20
N GLY A 31 2.52 -5.08 15.00
CA GLY A 31 3.79 -5.42 14.36
C GLY A 31 4.40 -6.75 14.79
N TRP A 32 3.75 -7.51 15.69
CA TRP A 32 4.26 -8.79 16.17
C TRP A 32 4.25 -9.82 15.03
N LYS A 33 5.41 -10.41 14.73
CA LYS A 33 5.51 -11.54 13.81
C LYS A 33 5.19 -12.82 14.57
N TYR A 34 4.30 -13.65 14.03
CA TYR A 34 3.94 -14.90 14.67
C TYR A 34 5.16 -15.85 14.70
N ASP A 35 5.79 -16.00 15.86
CA ASP A 35 6.81 -17.01 16.12
C ASP A 35 6.27 -18.03 17.12
N GLN A 36 6.10 -19.28 16.66
CA GLN A 36 5.60 -20.37 17.50
C GLN A 36 6.52 -20.63 18.70
N ARG A 37 7.84 -20.49 18.57
CA ARG A 37 8.79 -20.73 19.66
C ARG A 37 8.68 -19.64 20.73
N GLN A 38 8.51 -18.39 20.32
CA GLN A 38 8.29 -17.27 21.27
C GLN A 38 6.88 -17.30 21.88
N HIS A 39 5.92 -17.94 21.21
CA HIS A 39 4.60 -18.23 21.78
C HIS A 39 4.65 -19.39 22.79
N GLU A 40 5.51 -20.40 22.59
CA GLU A 40 5.71 -21.50 23.54
C GLU A 40 6.60 -21.11 24.74
N ASP A 41 7.63 -20.29 24.50
CA ASP A 41 8.52 -19.71 25.51
C ASP A 41 8.48 -18.17 25.44
N HIS A 42 7.68 -17.56 26.31
CA HIS A 42 7.40 -16.12 26.30
C HIS A 42 8.60 -15.23 26.63
N ASP A 43 9.69 -15.80 27.16
CA ASP A 43 10.93 -15.10 27.49
C ASP A 43 12.04 -15.36 26.45
N LEU A 44 11.77 -16.21 25.45
CA LEU A 44 12.69 -16.43 24.33
C LEU A 44 12.85 -15.17 23.47
N LYS A 45 14.09 -14.70 23.36
CA LYS A 45 14.49 -13.56 22.52
C LYS A 45 15.10 -14.03 21.21
N ASN A 46 15.24 -13.10 20.26
CA ASN A 46 15.91 -13.34 18.98
C ASN A 46 15.29 -14.49 18.17
N GLY A 47 13.95 -14.55 18.16
CA GLY A 47 13.19 -15.37 17.22
C GLY A 47 12.97 -14.61 15.91
N LEU A 48 11.77 -14.70 15.34
CA LEU A 48 11.33 -13.76 14.29
C LEU A 48 11.20 -12.33 14.83
N ASN A 49 11.05 -12.18 16.15
CA ASN A 49 11.09 -10.90 16.85
C ASN A 49 12.34 -10.83 17.74
N GLU A 50 12.99 -9.66 17.77
CA GLU A 50 14.16 -9.42 18.64
C GLU A 50 13.79 -9.52 20.13
N LEU A 51 12.68 -8.88 20.51
CA LEU A 51 12.12 -8.93 21.86
C LEU A 51 11.40 -10.26 22.11
N SER A 52 11.40 -10.70 23.37
CA SER A 52 10.51 -11.78 23.80
C SER A 52 9.05 -11.35 23.76
N LEU A 53 8.11 -12.30 23.83
CA LEU A 53 6.69 -11.97 23.84
C LEU A 53 6.32 -11.06 25.04
N ASN A 54 6.87 -11.35 26.22
CA ASN A 54 6.66 -10.53 27.42
C ASN A 54 7.20 -9.09 27.25
N GLU A 55 8.41 -8.95 26.68
CA GLU A 55 9.03 -7.64 26.44
C GLU A 55 8.26 -6.83 25.39
N TYR A 56 7.83 -7.48 24.31
CA TYR A 56 7.06 -6.85 23.25
C TYR A 56 5.68 -6.40 23.74
N GLN A 57 5.00 -7.21 24.58
CA GLN A 57 3.76 -6.82 25.23
C GLN A 57 3.93 -5.57 26.10
N ALA A 58 5.03 -5.48 26.85
CA ALA A 58 5.32 -4.30 27.66
C ALA A 58 5.58 -3.06 26.79
N TRP A 59 6.36 -3.20 25.72
CA TRP A 59 6.59 -2.15 24.72
C TRP A 59 5.28 -1.67 24.07
N TYR A 60 4.45 -2.59 23.58
CA TYR A 60 3.17 -2.25 22.93
C TYR A 60 2.21 -1.54 23.90
N LYS A 61 2.14 -1.99 25.16
CA LYS A 61 1.36 -1.30 26.20
C LYS A 61 1.84 0.14 26.43
N GLN A 62 3.14 0.40 26.31
CA GLN A 62 3.68 1.76 26.40
C GLN A 62 3.30 2.59 25.17
N LYS A 63 3.43 2.03 23.96
CA LYS A 63 2.99 2.68 22.70
C LYS A 63 1.53 3.11 22.75
N ILE A 64 0.63 2.22 23.19
CA ILE A 64 -0.81 2.53 23.29
C ILE A 64 -1.12 3.59 24.36
N LYS A 65 -0.30 3.71 25.41
CA LYS A 65 -0.45 4.81 26.39
C LYS A 65 -0.06 6.15 25.81
N GLU A 66 0.95 6.18 24.94
CA GLU A 66 1.45 7.39 24.29
C GLU A 66 0.53 7.83 23.14
N ASN A 67 0.06 6.86 22.34
CA ASN A 67 -0.88 7.04 21.24
C ASN A 67 -1.97 5.95 21.31
N PRO A 68 -3.17 6.24 21.83
CA PRO A 68 -4.28 5.28 21.89
C PRO A 68 -4.72 4.74 20.53
N ASP A 69 -4.49 5.51 19.46
CA ASP A 69 -4.82 5.18 18.08
C ASP A 69 -3.60 4.61 17.32
N PHE A 70 -2.57 4.15 18.04
CA PHE A 70 -1.40 3.50 17.43
C PHE A 70 -1.84 2.31 16.57
N ASP A 71 -1.39 2.35 15.31
CA ASP A 71 -1.41 1.23 14.38
C ASP A 71 0.00 1.06 13.81
N PHE A 72 0.52 -0.17 13.88
CA PHE A 72 1.89 -0.44 13.46
C PHE A 72 2.05 -0.29 11.94
N GLN A 73 1.06 -0.69 11.16
CA GLN A 73 1.12 -0.57 9.71
C GLN A 73 1.18 0.91 9.31
N ASP A 74 0.35 1.77 9.92
CA ASP A 74 0.37 3.21 9.64
C ASP A 74 1.70 3.88 10.04
N GLU A 75 2.25 3.58 11.23
CA GLU A 75 3.54 4.16 11.67
C GLU A 75 4.73 3.71 10.82
N ASN A 76 4.64 2.53 10.21
CA ASN A 76 5.72 1.95 9.42
C ASN A 76 5.46 1.98 7.91
N TYR A 77 4.34 2.57 7.48
CA TYR A 77 3.99 2.70 6.08
C TYR A 77 5.08 3.50 5.35
N GLN A 78 5.63 2.92 4.28
CA GLN A 78 6.58 3.59 3.41
C GLN A 78 5.85 3.88 2.10
N ALA A 79 5.44 5.14 1.92
CA ALA A 79 4.81 5.56 0.68
C ALA A 79 5.76 5.33 -0.50
N ALA A 80 5.25 4.72 -1.56
CA ALA A 80 5.98 4.41 -2.78
C ALA A 80 5.77 5.52 -3.81
N ALA A 81 6.24 6.74 -3.51
CA ALA A 81 6.03 7.87 -4.39
C ALA A 81 6.62 7.65 -5.80
N HIS A 82 5.81 7.80 -6.85
CA HIS A 82 6.22 7.61 -8.25
C HIS A 82 5.78 8.77 -9.14
N MET A 83 6.46 8.91 -10.28
CA MET A 83 6.10 9.91 -11.29
C MET A 83 4.96 9.39 -12.14
N CYS A 84 4.01 10.28 -12.47
CA CYS A 84 2.90 9.94 -13.36
C CYS A 84 3.41 9.28 -14.65
N PRO A 85 2.96 8.05 -14.94
CA PRO A 85 3.52 7.22 -16.02
C PRO A 85 3.16 7.73 -17.42
N VAL A 86 2.22 8.68 -17.50
CA VAL A 86 1.76 9.29 -18.77
C VAL A 86 2.59 10.52 -19.12
N CYS A 87 2.70 11.49 -18.20
CA CYS A 87 3.26 12.80 -18.51
C CYS A 87 4.53 13.17 -17.73
N HIS A 88 4.88 12.44 -16.66
CA HIS A 88 6.05 12.73 -15.82
C HIS A 88 6.12 14.16 -15.26
N HIS A 89 4.98 14.84 -15.08
CA HIS A 89 4.89 16.20 -14.53
C HIS A 89 4.31 16.27 -13.12
N TYR A 90 3.77 15.18 -12.63
CA TYR A 90 3.21 15.05 -11.28
C TYR A 90 3.84 13.85 -10.61
N GLN A 91 4.18 13.98 -9.34
CA GLN A 91 4.60 12.89 -8.47
C GLN A 91 3.41 12.55 -7.59
N PHE A 92 2.93 11.32 -7.65
CA PHE A 92 1.96 10.81 -6.70
C PHE A 92 2.67 10.61 -5.35
N GLU A 93 1.96 10.83 -4.26
CA GLU A 93 2.54 10.61 -2.92
C GLU A 93 2.82 9.12 -2.69
N ASP A 94 2.08 8.26 -3.38
CA ASP A 94 2.11 6.81 -3.20
C ASP A 94 1.59 6.09 -4.45
N GLU A 95 1.92 4.81 -4.60
CA GLU A 95 1.39 3.95 -5.65
C GLU A 95 -0.06 3.53 -5.34
N ASN A 96 -0.89 3.40 -6.38
CA ASN A 96 -2.29 2.95 -6.26
C ASN A 96 -3.15 3.85 -5.36
N SER A 97 -2.83 5.14 -5.32
CA SER A 97 -3.50 6.16 -4.51
C SER A 97 -4.89 6.55 -5.06
N PHE A 98 -5.19 6.22 -6.32
CA PHE A 98 -6.35 6.71 -7.09
C PHE A 98 -6.41 8.24 -7.21
N ASP A 99 -5.29 8.93 -6.95
CA ASP A 99 -5.17 10.35 -7.23
C ASP A 99 -5.14 10.60 -8.74
N VAL A 100 -5.72 11.72 -9.17
CA VAL A 100 -5.75 12.10 -10.58
C VAL A 100 -4.66 13.13 -10.87
N CYS A 101 -3.75 12.78 -11.78
CA CYS A 101 -2.70 13.66 -12.26
C CYS A 101 -3.28 14.97 -12.83
N PRO A 102 -2.98 16.15 -12.25
CA PRO A 102 -3.57 17.43 -12.65
C PRO A 102 -3.05 17.96 -13.99
N PHE A 103 -2.14 17.24 -14.66
CA PHE A 103 -1.56 17.64 -15.94
C PHE A 103 -2.20 16.88 -17.11
N CYS A 104 -2.32 15.56 -16.98
CA CYS A 104 -2.80 14.68 -18.06
C CYS A 104 -4.15 14.02 -17.76
N GLY A 105 -4.61 14.02 -16.51
CA GLY A 105 -5.88 13.40 -16.10
C GLY A 105 -5.81 11.90 -15.82
N TRP A 106 -4.61 11.28 -15.83
CA TRP A 106 -4.43 9.89 -15.43
C TRP A 106 -4.76 9.69 -13.95
N CYS A 107 -5.65 8.73 -13.64
CA CYS A 107 -5.91 8.24 -12.29
C CYS A 107 -4.88 7.15 -11.94
N ASP A 108 -4.18 7.32 -10.82
CA ASP A 108 -3.14 6.40 -10.33
C ASP A 108 -3.74 5.05 -9.88
N ASP A 109 -3.53 4.02 -10.69
CA ASP A 109 -4.05 2.67 -10.47
C ASP A 109 -2.95 1.67 -10.82
N ALA A 110 -2.41 0.99 -9.79
CA ALA A 110 -1.28 0.08 -9.97
C ALA A 110 -1.62 -1.13 -10.84
N LEU A 111 -2.88 -1.57 -10.91
CA LEU A 111 -3.28 -2.67 -11.80
C LEU A 111 -3.15 -2.24 -13.26
N MET A 112 -3.63 -1.03 -13.59
CA MET A 112 -3.52 -0.46 -14.93
C MET A 112 -2.08 -0.14 -15.32
N GLU A 113 -1.23 0.23 -14.35
CA GLU A 113 0.19 0.50 -14.58
C GLU A 113 1.03 -0.77 -14.77
N ASN A 114 0.76 -1.82 -13.99
CA ASN A 114 1.42 -3.13 -14.10
C ASN A 114 1.02 -3.87 -15.38
N GLU A 115 -0.20 -3.66 -15.88
CA GLU A 115 -0.70 -4.28 -17.12
C GLU A 115 -1.12 -3.20 -18.14
N PRO A 116 -0.16 -2.54 -18.81
CA PRO A 116 -0.37 -1.26 -19.50
C PRO A 116 -1.25 -1.29 -20.75
N ASP A 117 -1.56 -2.48 -21.26
CA ASP A 117 -2.41 -2.72 -22.45
C ASP A 117 -3.79 -3.31 -22.07
N LYS A 118 -4.14 -3.33 -20.78
CA LYS A 118 -5.37 -3.92 -20.26
C LYS A 118 -6.17 -2.94 -19.40
N TRP A 119 -7.34 -3.40 -18.95
CA TRP A 119 -8.16 -2.74 -17.93
C TRP A 119 -8.71 -1.36 -18.33
N ALA A 120 -8.88 -1.09 -19.63
CA ALA A 120 -9.71 0.03 -20.09
C ALA A 120 -11.11 -0.06 -19.45
N ASP A 121 -11.72 1.11 -19.23
CA ASP A 121 -12.99 1.28 -18.50
C ASP A 121 -12.95 0.87 -17.01
N ASN A 122 -11.76 0.79 -16.41
CA ASN A 122 -11.59 0.64 -14.95
C ASN A 122 -11.42 2.03 -14.29
N ALA A 123 -10.32 2.30 -13.58
CA ALA A 123 -10.06 3.63 -13.04
C ALA A 123 -9.85 4.72 -14.12
N ASN A 124 -9.42 4.31 -15.33
CA ASN A 124 -9.29 5.15 -16.50
C ASN A 124 -10.10 4.59 -17.67
N ASP A 125 -10.57 5.47 -18.57
CA ASP A 125 -11.36 5.08 -19.75
C ASP A 125 -10.54 4.39 -20.85
N LEU A 126 -9.21 4.49 -20.79
CA LEU A 126 -8.27 3.83 -21.69
C LEU A 126 -7.21 3.08 -20.88
N CYS A 127 -6.60 2.05 -21.47
CA CYS A 127 -5.40 1.45 -20.88
C CYS A 127 -4.24 2.46 -20.90
N LEU A 128 -3.19 2.21 -20.10
CA LEU A 128 -2.09 3.15 -19.92
C LEU A 128 -1.43 3.55 -21.25
N ASN A 129 -1.19 2.61 -22.15
CA ASN A 129 -0.55 2.90 -23.44
C ASN A 129 -1.45 3.71 -24.38
N GLU A 130 -2.74 3.38 -24.47
CA GLU A 130 -3.71 4.18 -25.25
C GLU A 130 -3.88 5.58 -24.67
N PHE A 131 -3.87 5.72 -23.34
CA PHE A 131 -3.93 7.01 -22.66
C PHE A 131 -2.70 7.86 -22.98
N ARG A 132 -1.49 7.28 -22.97
CA ARG A 132 -0.24 7.95 -23.39
C ARG A 132 -0.35 8.49 -24.81
N GLU A 133 -0.83 7.69 -25.75
CA GLU A 133 -1.02 8.14 -27.13
C GLU A 133 -2.02 9.30 -27.24
N ARG A 134 -3.15 9.21 -26.51
CA ARG A 134 -4.14 10.28 -26.48
C ARG A 134 -3.56 11.58 -25.92
N TYR A 135 -2.83 11.50 -24.81
CA TYR A 135 -2.17 12.65 -24.21
C TYR A 135 -1.16 13.28 -25.18
N GLN A 136 -0.35 12.47 -25.86
CA GLN A 136 0.59 12.94 -26.86
C GLN A 136 -0.11 13.69 -28.02
N LYS A 137 -1.24 13.15 -28.52
CA LYS A 137 -2.05 13.81 -29.55
C LYS A 137 -2.58 15.17 -29.07
N PHE A 138 -3.04 15.28 -27.82
CA PHE A 138 -3.48 16.55 -27.25
C PHE A 138 -2.35 17.58 -27.11
N CYS A 139 -1.18 17.15 -26.66
CA CYS A 139 0.00 18.02 -26.57
C CYS A 139 0.48 18.51 -27.94
N LEU A 140 0.42 17.66 -28.97
CA LEU A 140 0.75 18.04 -30.35
C LEU A 140 -0.25 19.06 -30.92
N ALA A 141 -1.54 18.88 -30.64
CA ALA A 141 -2.59 19.81 -31.08
C ALA A 141 -2.58 21.14 -30.30
N ASN A 142 -2.23 21.09 -29.02
CA ASN A 142 -2.13 22.25 -28.15
C ASN A 142 -0.90 22.11 -27.23
N PRO A 143 0.23 22.77 -27.54
CA PRO A 143 1.44 22.73 -26.71
C PRO A 143 1.27 23.29 -25.29
N LYS A 144 0.15 23.96 -24.99
CA LYS A 144 -0.22 24.45 -23.66
C LYS A 144 -1.35 23.63 -23.02
N TYR A 145 -1.60 22.42 -23.52
CA TYR A 145 -2.60 21.52 -22.96
C TYR A 145 -2.35 21.29 -21.46
N ARG A 146 -3.44 21.36 -20.68
CA ARG A 146 -3.52 20.90 -19.30
C ARG A 146 -4.88 20.29 -19.07
N PHE A 147 -4.92 19.24 -18.26
CA PHE A 147 -6.16 18.68 -17.76
C PHE A 147 -6.93 19.70 -16.90
N GLU A 148 -8.20 19.93 -17.22
CA GLU A 148 -9.12 20.73 -16.42
C GLU A 148 -10.10 19.77 -15.70
N LYS A 149 -10.16 19.81 -14.36
CA LYS A 149 -10.95 18.88 -13.50
C LYS A 149 -12.48 18.87 -13.76
N ASN A 150 -12.99 19.69 -14.68
CA ASN A 150 -14.43 19.87 -14.94
C ASN A 150 -14.90 19.31 -16.29
N GLY A 151 -14.23 18.27 -16.80
CA GLY A 151 -14.63 17.58 -18.02
C GLY A 151 -14.30 18.38 -19.28
N PHE A 152 -13.90 17.63 -20.30
CA PHE A 152 -13.72 18.05 -21.70
C PHE A 152 -14.32 19.42 -22.03
N ARG A 153 -13.47 20.39 -22.40
CA ARG A 153 -13.99 21.55 -23.15
C ARG A 153 -14.65 21.01 -24.41
N ASN A 154 -15.95 21.25 -24.53
CA ASN A 154 -16.62 21.27 -25.81
C ASN A 154 -15.86 22.24 -26.73
N SER A 155 -15.53 21.73 -27.93
CA SER A 155 -15.33 22.45 -29.20
C SER A 155 -14.36 23.63 -29.21
#